data_AF-A0A2N2V8W3-F1
#
_entry.id   AF-A0A2N2V8W3-F1
#
_cell.length_a   1.000
_cell.length_b   1.000
_cell.length_c   1.000
_cell.angle_alpha   90.00
_cell.angle_beta   90.00
_cell.angle_gamma   90.00
#
_symmetry.space_group_name_H-M   'P 1'
#
loop_
_entity.id
_entity.type
_entity.pdbx_description
1 polymer ?
#
loop_
_entity_poly.entity_id
_entity_poly.type
_entity_poly.pdbx_seq_one_letter_code
_entity_poly.pdbx_strand_id
1 'polypeptide(L)'
;MTTLTMTQSGRIVIPKALRDQLNLHEGDEIIAEVEDGRLILSTRATRLKRARALIQKYCPTQPGESVVDEFLGERRKAAENE
;
A
#
# COMPACT_ATOMS: atom_id res chain seq x y z
N MET A 1 -10.87 -20.12 -3.56
CA MET A 1 -9.49 -20.63 -3.42
C MET A 1 -9.07 -21.15 -4.78
N THR A 2 -8.03 -20.58 -5.39
CA THR A 2 -7.58 -20.94 -6.74
C THR A 2 -6.20 -21.54 -6.64
N THR A 3 -6.02 -22.75 -7.17
CA THR A 3 -4.71 -23.40 -7.27
C THR A 3 -4.01 -22.95 -8.55
N LEU A 4 -2.75 -22.54 -8.44
CA LEU A 4 -1.91 -22.19 -9.58
C LEU A 4 -0.77 -23.20 -9.67
N THR A 5 -0.46 -23.65 -10.88
CA THR A 5 0.65 -24.57 -11.14
C THR A 5 1.83 -23.78 -11.69
N MET A 6 3.03 -24.10 -11.20
CA MET A 6 4.26 -23.55 -11.75
C MET A 6 4.60 -24.22 -13.09
N THR A 7 4.95 -23.43 -14.10
CA THR A 7 5.41 -23.95 -15.38
C THR A 7 6.82 -24.53 -15.26
N GLN A 8 7.26 -25.30 -16.26
CA GLN A 8 8.65 -25.80 -16.31
C GLN A 8 9.71 -24.67 -16.26
N SER A 9 9.36 -23.47 -16.71
CA SER A 9 10.21 -22.29 -16.65
C SER A 9 10.21 -21.57 -15.29
N GLY A 10 9.57 -22.13 -14.27
CA GLY A 10 9.48 -21.52 -12.94
C GLY A 10 8.51 -20.34 -12.85
N ARG A 11 7.65 -20.15 -13.86
CA ARG A 11 6.69 -19.03 -13.90
C ARG A 11 5.34 -19.48 -13.35
N ILE A 12 4.63 -18.57 -12.70
CA ILE A 12 3.23 -18.75 -12.31
C ILE A 12 2.41 -17.76 -13.12
N VAL A 13 1.36 -18.25 -13.78
CA VAL A 13 0.44 -17.40 -14.54
C VAL A 13 -0.67 -16.92 -13.60
N ILE A 14 -0.84 -15.61 -13.50
CA ILE A 14 -1.95 -15.00 -12.76
C ILE A 14 -3.16 -14.94 -13.71
N PRO A 15 -4.24 -15.71 -13.45
CA PRO A 15 -5.43 -15.70 -14.29
C PRO A 15 -6.06 -14.32 -14.33
N LYS A 16 -6.77 -14.01 -15.44
CA LYS A 16 -7.42 -12.71 -15.66
C LYS A 16 -8.26 -12.26 -14.46
N ALA A 17 -9.06 -13.16 -13.89
CA ALA A 17 -9.90 -12.85 -12.73
C ALA A 17 -9.11 -12.33 -11.51
N LEU A 18 -7.90 -12.84 -11.25
CA LEU A 18 -7.05 -12.34 -10.17
C LEU A 18 -6.37 -11.02 -10.54
N ARG A 19 -6.00 -10.84 -11.82
CA ARG A 19 -5.46 -9.55 -12.31
C ARG A 19 -6.48 -8.43 -12.14
N ASP A 20 -7.73 -8.66 -12.51
CA ASP A 20 -8.80 -7.67 -12.42
C ASP A 20 -9.08 -7.28 -10.95
N GLN A 21 -9.10 -8.25 -10.03
CA GLN A 21 -9.28 -7.98 -8.59
C GLN A 21 -8.12 -7.20 -7.97
N LEU A 22 -6.89 -7.42 -8.45
CA LEU A 22 -5.69 -6.72 -8.00
C LEU A 22 -5.44 -5.44 -8.80
N ASN A 23 -6.29 -5.13 -9.78
CA ASN A 23 -6.14 -4.03 -10.73
C ASN A 23 -4.76 -4.00 -11.41
N LEU A 24 -4.27 -5.18 -11.81
CA LEU A 24 -2.98 -5.40 -12.46
C LEU A 24 -3.10 -5.29 -13.98
N HIS A 25 -2.24 -4.47 -14.57
CA HIS A 25 -2.10 -4.27 -16.01
C HIS A 25 -0.74 -4.78 -16.50
N GLU A 26 -0.61 -4.91 -17.81
CA GLU A 26 0.68 -5.24 -18.41
C GLU A 26 1.69 -4.10 -18.16
N GLY A 27 2.89 -4.46 -17.75
CA GLY A 27 3.93 -3.49 -17.36
C GLY A 27 3.88 -3.06 -15.89
N ASP A 28 2.86 -3.46 -15.13
CA ASP A 28 2.81 -3.16 -13.69
C ASP A 28 3.89 -3.95 -12.92
N GLU A 29 4.56 -3.25 -12.00
CA GLU A 29 5.49 -3.87 -11.07
C GLU A 29 4.75 -4.52 -9.89
N ILE A 30 5.11 -5.76 -9.61
CA ILE A 30 4.59 -6.53 -8.48
C ILE A 30 5.73 -6.71 -7.48
N ILE A 31 5.45 -6.41 -6.22
CA ILE A 31 6.39 -6.63 -5.13
C ILE A 31 6.10 -7.99 -4.51
N ALA A 32 7.13 -8.84 -4.45
CA ALA A 32 7.07 -10.17 -3.88
C ALA A 32 7.86 -10.22 -2.57
N GLU A 33 7.26 -10.78 -1.53
CA GLU A 33 7.88 -11.00 -0.22
C GLU A 33 7.60 -12.41 0.26
N VAL A 34 8.52 -12.95 1.08
CA VAL A 34 8.34 -14.23 1.76
C VAL A 34 8.08 -13.95 3.22
N GLU A 35 6.92 -14.37 3.72
CA GLU A 35 6.51 -14.21 5.11
C GLU A 35 5.91 -15.53 5.61
N ASP A 36 6.48 -16.10 6.67
CA ASP A 36 6.05 -17.38 7.25
C ASP A 36 5.95 -18.53 6.24
N GLY A 37 6.90 -18.60 5.29
CA GLY A 37 6.89 -19.61 4.24
C GLY A 37 5.82 -19.39 3.15
N ARG A 38 5.14 -18.25 3.14
CA ARG A 38 4.19 -17.87 2.09
C ARG A 38 4.79 -16.81 1.18
N LEU A 39 4.57 -16.97 -0.12
CA LEU A 39 4.86 -15.93 -1.10
C LEU A 39 3.70 -14.94 -1.13
N ILE A 40 3.95 -13.70 -0.70
CA ILE A 40 2.97 -12.63 -0.71
C ILE A 40 3.27 -11.70 -1.88
N LEU A 41 2.32 -11.60 -2.80
CA LEU A 41 2.39 -10.70 -3.95
C LEU A 41 1.51 -9.48 -3.68
N SER A 42 2.06 -8.29 -3.91
CA SER A 42 1.35 -7.03 -3.69
C SER A 42 1.74 -5.98 -4.72
N THR A 43 0.84 -5.01 -4.94
CA THR A 43 1.16 -3.81 -5.72
C THR A 43 1.55 -2.68 -4.79
N ARG A 44 2.32 -1.72 -5.31
CA ARG A 44 2.66 -0.49 -4.56
C ARG A 44 1.41 0.26 -4.11
N ALA A 45 0.38 0.31 -4.96
CA ALA A 45 -0.91 0.91 -4.65
C ALA A 45 -1.60 0.20 -3.46
N THR A 46 -1.62 -1.13 -3.45
CA THR A 46 -2.21 -1.91 -2.36
C THR A 46 -1.44 -1.72 -1.06
N ARG A 47 -0.10 -1.63 -1.09
CA ARG A 47 0.69 -1.32 0.12
C ARG A 47 0.39 0.06 0.67
N LEU A 48 0.34 1.08 -0.20
CA LEU A 48 0.00 2.45 0.21
C LEU A 48 -1.40 2.51 0.82
N LYS A 49 -2.38 1.81 0.23
CA LYS A 49 -3.74 1.71 0.76
C LYS A 49 -3.75 1.03 2.14
N ARG A 50 -2.98 -0.05 2.32
CA ARG A 50 -2.83 -0.73 3.62
C ARG A 50 -2.20 0.18 4.67
N ALA A 51 -1.12 0.89 4.32
CA ALA A 51 -0.47 1.84 5.21
C ALA A 51 -1.42 2.97 5.63
N ARG A 52 -2.15 3.57 4.68
CA ARG A 52 -3.18 4.57 4.97
C ARG A 52 -4.27 4.04 5.89
N ALA A 53 -4.75 2.81 5.65
CA ALA A 53 -5.76 2.19 6.50
C ALA A 53 -5.25 1.91 7.92
N LEU A 54 -3.98 1.48 8.08
CA LEU A 54 -3.35 1.30 9.38
C LEU A 54 -3.22 2.63 10.13
N ILE A 55 -2.76 3.68 9.45
CA ILE A 55 -2.64 5.02 10.02
C ILE A 55 -4.02 5.52 10.47
N GLN A 56 -5.05 5.40 9.62
CA GLN A 56 -6.41 5.82 9.99
C GLN A 56 -6.98 5.03 11.18
N LYS A 57 -6.63 3.74 11.29
CA LYS A 57 -7.08 2.88 12.39
C LYS A 57 -6.45 3.25 13.73
N TYR A 58 -5.14 3.56 13.73
CA TYR A 58 -4.39 3.79 14.97
C TYR A 58 -4.18 5.28 15.30
N CYS A 59 -4.41 6.17 14.34
CA CYS A 59 -4.32 7.62 14.47
C CYS A 59 -5.56 8.26 13.80
N PRO A 60 -6.76 8.11 14.39
CA PRO A 60 -7.96 8.74 13.86
C PRO A 60 -7.81 10.26 14.00
N THR A 61 -7.64 10.95 12.88
CA THR A 61 -7.72 12.42 12.86
C THR A 61 -9.12 12.83 13.29
N GLN A 62 -9.23 13.70 14.29
CA GLN A 62 -10.53 14.28 14.64
C GLN A 62 -11.07 15.07 13.44
N PRO A 63 -12.38 14.99 13.13
CA PRO A 63 -12.96 15.78 12.05
C PRO A 63 -12.68 17.28 12.29
N GLY A 64 -11.87 17.89 11.43
CA GLY A 64 -11.53 19.32 11.51
C GLY A 64 -10.17 19.66 12.16
N GLU A 65 -9.44 18.67 12.69
CA GLU A 65 -8.14 18.89 13.33
C GLU A 65 -7.02 18.32 12.46
N SER A 66 -6.50 19.14 11.55
CA SER A 66 -5.35 18.77 10.73
C SER A 66 -4.08 19.01 11.52
N VAL A 67 -3.51 17.93 12.06
CA VAL A 67 -2.19 17.94 12.74
C VAL A 67 -1.10 18.58 11.87
N VAL A 68 -1.23 18.45 10.54
CA VAL A 68 -0.32 19.07 9.58
C VAL A 68 -0.50 20.59 9.55
N ASP A 69 -1.74 21.08 9.54
CA ASP A 69 -2.00 22.52 9.52
C ASP A 69 -1.63 23.19 10.84
N GLU A 70 -1.85 22.51 11.98
CA GLU A 70 -1.37 22.94 13.29
C GLU A 70 0.16 23.07 13.29
N PHE A 71 0.88 22.02 12.90
CA PHE A 71 2.35 22.02 12.85
C PHE A 71 2.91 23.07 11.88
N LEU A 72 2.30 23.25 10.72
CA LEU A 72 2.70 24.28 9.76
C LEU A 72 2.42 25.69 10.31
N GLY A 73 1.35 25.87 11.08
CA GLY A 73 1.07 27.12 11.79
C GLY A 73 2.12 27.44 12.85
N GLU A 74 2.51 26.47 13.66
CA GLU A 74 3.59 26.62 14.64
C GLU A 74 4.92 26.97 13.98
N ARG A 75 5.28 26.29 12.89
CA ARG A 75 6.51 26.57 12.12
C ARG A 75 6.56 27.99 11.57
N ARG A 76 5.44 28.54 11.09
CA ARG A 76 5.38 29.93 10.59
C ARG A 76 5.55 30.94 11.72
N LYS A 77 4.88 30.73 12.85
CA LYS A 77 5.03 31.59 14.04
C LYS A 77 6.45 31.55 14.61
N ALA A 78 7.11 30.40 14.57
CA ALA A 78 8.51 30.29 14.99
C ALA A 78 9.45 31.08 14.07
N ALA A 79 9.22 31.05 12.75
CA ALA A 79 10.03 31.78 11.77
C ALA A 79 9.80 33.31 11.77
N GLU A 80 8.68 33.79 12.31
CA GLU A 80 8.42 35.23 12.50
C GLU A 80 9.06 35.80 13.77
N ASN A 81 9.46 34.93 14.72
CA ASN A 81 10.06 35.32 16.01
C ASN A 81 11.59 35.09 16.08
N GLU A 82 12.23 34.83 14.94
CA GLU A 82 13.68 34.66 14.75
C GLU A 82 14.20 35.69 13.74
#